data_AF-A0A554V3N8-F1
#
_entry.id   AF-A0A554V3N8-F1
#
_cell.length_a   1.000
_cell.length_b   1.000
_cell.length_c   1.000
_cell.angle_alpha   90.00
_cell.angle_beta   90.00
_cell.angle_gamma   90.00
#
_symmetry.space_group_name_H-M   'P 1'
#
loop_
_entity.id
_entity.type
_entity.pdbx_description
1 polymer ?
#
loop_
_entity_poly.entity_id
_entity_poly.type
_entity_poly.pdbx_seq_one_letter_code
_entity_poly.pdbx_strand_id
1 'polypeptide(L)'
;MSTRTDPTSRLGLGQPGLAALGAGLVGVVLVVVAPFAQPAIPSAGAGAVGLAATVGSLVVGCWWLTVAVALVTSRKEFAGGLLSGASPVWFGLAVLDIAFLSNPIDANRFELVRPLTAAPLHPGAGAFLVLAGHVLLGCSGLLGSLMLRSSDDGAADVGSGLVAAQQAGPVWWSSAVVVAAVAVGALFFAPWTSGDPVIVVKPIFAAAILAVSGTVVVALALVVVTAIAFASGSVPAAAGAIVGSAVALLSLVAPRLAAASDTALQPTTALWVSVLAGAGLAGLGTVLPIMARRSREDRRQVPGWRVEQWSVQRWHAIAGAAAVTAAVLIALGSLLPVVHVANAAAQPFIPACRLTLVAAVVLAIAAVWLLLSEFALAVRPAAGVLTMAAVLSCGGPLQAGVVAGQVAGVGFGVGFVLISVGAVVAAVAGALVCFAGAAERDDVDRSVDVVSDRNVMMAGAAGAVLSVLALAFPLFGSDSGGDAAAFTVLPWGWDTWLQAGFAVVVVACAVVAAAARPARGTALLAGCAIGMGVYLIGWPLTSSRMPEPSVGLGAIFAIAAVVAFVIAAVFSERRSAGSVTTQARVRRST
;
A
#
# COMPACT_ATOMS: atom_id res chain seq x y z
N MET A 1 -31.12 47.49 16.02
CA MET A 1 -31.18 46.10 15.52
C MET A 1 -29.75 45.58 15.43
N SER A 2 -29.31 44.82 16.43
CA SER A 2 -27.97 44.23 16.50
C SER A 2 -27.90 43.06 15.52
N THR A 3 -27.10 43.18 14.46
CA THR A 3 -26.76 42.08 13.57
C THR A 3 -26.03 41.02 14.37
N ARG A 4 -26.75 39.95 14.71
CA ARG A 4 -26.19 38.74 15.32
C ARG A 4 -25.24 38.14 14.28
N THR A 5 -23.95 38.47 14.36
CA THR A 5 -22.92 37.84 13.52
C THR A 5 -22.88 36.38 13.94
N ASP A 6 -23.50 35.53 13.12
CA ASP A 6 -23.45 34.08 13.29
C ASP A 6 -21.97 33.65 13.29
N PRO A 7 -21.47 32.93 14.31
CA PRO A 7 -20.06 32.52 14.36
C PRO A 7 -19.60 31.72 13.12
N THR A 8 -20.55 31.15 12.37
CA THR A 8 -20.36 30.49 11.07
C THR A 8 -19.73 31.44 10.01
N SER A 9 -20.02 32.75 10.07
CA SER A 9 -19.54 33.73 9.10
C SER A 9 -18.07 34.12 9.30
N ARG A 10 -17.50 33.91 10.51
CA ARG A 10 -16.13 34.35 10.85
C ARG A 10 -15.04 33.40 10.34
N LEU A 11 -15.33 32.10 10.27
CA LEU A 11 -14.40 31.11 9.70
C LEU A 11 -14.68 30.84 8.21
N GLY A 12 -15.87 31.25 7.71
CA GLY A 12 -16.31 30.99 6.34
C GLY A 12 -16.28 29.50 6.00
N LEU A 13 -16.65 28.65 6.97
CA LEU A 13 -16.72 27.20 6.80
C LEU A 13 -18.19 26.83 6.56
N GLY A 14 -18.44 26.05 5.51
CA GLY A 14 -19.74 25.40 5.36
C GLY A 14 -20.00 24.38 6.48
N GLN A 15 -21.24 23.92 6.57
CA GLN A 15 -21.65 22.82 7.47
C GLN A 15 -20.68 21.62 7.53
N PRO A 16 -20.12 21.11 6.40
CA PRO A 16 -19.16 19.99 6.47
C PRO A 16 -17.89 20.33 7.24
N GLY A 17 -17.42 21.59 7.20
CA GLY A 17 -16.23 22.02 7.93
C GLY A 17 -16.44 22.08 9.44
N LEU A 18 -17.61 22.53 9.89
CA LEU A 18 -17.97 22.52 11.31
C LEU A 18 -18.16 21.09 11.83
N ALA A 19 -18.78 20.22 11.04
CA ALA A 19 -18.93 18.81 11.38
C ALA A 19 -17.57 18.09 11.47
N ALA A 20 -16.65 18.37 10.54
CA ALA A 20 -15.27 17.87 10.59
C ALA A 20 -14.57 18.30 11.89
N LEU A 21 -14.72 19.58 12.26
CA LEU A 21 -14.16 20.13 13.48
C LEU A 21 -14.71 19.48 14.76
N GLY A 22 -16.04 19.36 14.85
CA GLY A 22 -16.68 18.73 16.00
C GLY A 22 -16.25 17.27 16.16
N ALA A 23 -16.32 16.49 15.08
CA ALA A 23 -15.93 15.08 15.09
C ALA A 23 -14.45 14.91 15.47
N GLY A 24 -13.55 15.72 14.89
CA GLY A 24 -12.12 15.62 15.15
C GLY A 24 -11.75 16.02 16.58
N LEU A 25 -12.34 17.08 17.14
CA LEU A 25 -12.11 17.49 18.52
C LEU A 25 -12.55 16.41 19.51
N VAL A 26 -13.76 15.86 19.32
CA VAL A 26 -14.25 14.76 20.16
C VAL A 26 -13.33 13.55 20.00
N GLY A 27 -12.94 13.22 18.77
CA GLY A 27 -12.02 12.12 18.47
C GLY A 27 -10.68 12.25 19.23
N VAL A 28 -10.05 13.43 19.19
CA VAL A 28 -8.82 13.71 19.94
C VAL A 28 -9.02 13.54 21.44
N VAL A 29 -10.09 14.10 22.01
CA VAL A 29 -10.38 13.98 23.44
C VAL A 29 -10.51 12.51 23.85
N LEU A 30 -11.22 11.70 23.06
CA LEU A 30 -11.38 10.28 23.35
C LEU A 30 -10.04 9.52 23.32
N VAL A 31 -9.20 9.77 22.31
CA VAL A 31 -7.86 9.14 22.21
C VAL A 31 -6.97 9.54 23.39
N VAL A 32 -6.99 10.81 23.80
CA VAL A 32 -6.18 11.32 24.92
C VAL A 32 -6.64 10.78 26.27
N VAL A 33 -7.94 10.60 26.46
CA VAL A 33 -8.52 10.08 27.72
C VAL A 33 -8.39 8.55 27.83
N ALA A 34 -8.37 7.83 26.71
CA ALA A 34 -8.39 6.38 26.65
C ALA A 34 -7.37 5.65 27.55
N PRO A 35 -6.07 6.05 27.60
CA PRO A 35 -5.08 5.39 28.47
C PRO A 35 -5.43 5.47 29.97
N PHE A 36 -6.18 6.50 30.38
CA PHE A 36 -6.56 6.74 31.77
C PHE A 36 -7.90 6.09 32.15
N ALA A 37 -8.62 5.52 31.19
CA ALA A 37 -9.95 4.95 31.37
C ALA A 37 -9.94 3.41 31.45
N GLN A 38 -8.93 2.83 32.10
CA GLN A 38 -8.77 1.37 32.25
C GLN A 38 -8.87 0.63 30.90
N PRO A 39 -7.88 0.76 30.00
CA PRO A 39 -7.97 0.17 28.67
C PRO A 39 -7.98 -1.37 28.67
N ALA A 40 -7.49 -2.03 29.72
CA ALA A 40 -7.58 -3.48 29.89
C ALA A 40 -7.71 -3.91 31.36
N ILE A 41 -8.27 -5.11 31.58
CA ILE A 41 -8.59 -5.68 32.90
C ILE A 41 -8.17 -7.17 32.93
N PRO A 42 -7.45 -7.65 33.96
CA PRO A 42 -6.86 -6.87 35.07
C PRO A 42 -5.62 -6.09 34.61
N SER A 43 -5.53 -4.80 34.96
CA SER A 43 -4.36 -3.97 34.61
C SER A 43 -3.37 -3.88 35.77
N ALA A 44 -2.09 -3.96 35.41
CA ALA A 44 -1.01 -3.52 36.27
C ALA A 44 -0.97 -1.99 36.37
N GLY A 45 -0.58 -1.47 37.53
CA GLY A 45 -0.68 -0.05 37.89
C GLY A 45 -0.13 0.94 36.84
N ALA A 46 -0.71 2.16 36.87
CA ALA A 46 -0.56 3.25 35.88
C ALA A 46 0.88 3.71 35.53
N GLY A 47 1.90 3.29 36.27
CA GLY A 47 3.27 3.79 36.13
C GLY A 47 3.99 3.35 34.84
N ALA A 48 3.69 2.16 34.32
CA ALA A 48 4.49 1.58 33.23
C ALA A 48 4.06 2.03 31.81
N VAL A 49 2.90 2.68 31.69
CA VAL A 49 2.29 3.14 30.42
C VAL A 49 2.49 4.65 30.20
N GLY A 50 2.91 5.38 31.25
CA GLY A 50 2.80 6.84 31.32
C GLY A 50 3.49 7.61 30.20
N LEU A 51 4.74 7.29 29.85
CA LEU A 51 5.47 8.02 28.80
C LEU A 51 4.87 7.78 27.41
N ALA A 52 4.57 6.53 27.08
CA ALA A 52 4.00 6.16 25.78
C ALA A 52 2.61 6.78 25.57
N ALA A 53 1.75 6.73 26.59
CA ALA A 53 0.44 7.40 26.58
C ALA A 53 0.57 8.93 26.43
N THR A 54 1.53 9.55 27.12
CA THR A 54 1.77 10.99 27.05
C THR A 54 2.24 11.41 25.66
N VAL A 55 3.20 10.68 25.08
CA VAL A 55 3.70 10.96 23.73
C VAL A 55 2.59 10.79 22.68
N GLY A 56 1.77 9.73 22.78
CA GLY A 56 0.61 9.56 21.89
C GLY A 56 -0.38 10.71 21.97
N SER A 57 -0.74 11.10 23.20
CA SER A 57 -1.64 12.22 23.46
C SER A 57 -1.10 13.54 22.90
N LEU A 58 0.21 13.79 23.07
CA LEU A 58 0.88 14.98 22.55
C LEU A 58 0.86 15.03 21.02
N VAL A 59 1.16 13.91 20.34
CA VAL A 59 1.17 13.88 18.86
C VAL A 59 -0.22 14.19 18.29
N VAL A 60 -1.26 13.53 18.82
CA VAL A 60 -2.65 13.75 18.38
C VAL A 60 -3.13 15.17 18.72
N GLY A 61 -2.80 15.68 19.90
CA GLY A 61 -3.13 17.05 20.31
C GLY A 61 -2.44 18.12 19.46
N CYS A 62 -1.15 17.97 19.17
CA CYS A 62 -0.39 18.87 18.30
C CYS A 62 -0.92 18.87 16.86
N TRP A 63 -1.33 17.70 16.34
CA TRP A 63 -2.00 17.61 15.05
C TRP A 63 -3.27 18.47 15.01
N TRP A 64 -4.13 18.33 16.01
CA TRP A 64 -5.38 19.09 16.09
C TRP A 64 -5.15 20.59 16.23
N LEU A 65 -4.17 20.97 17.06
CA LEU A 65 -3.76 22.37 17.20
C LEU A 65 -3.31 22.94 15.84
N THR A 66 -2.59 22.16 15.04
CA THR A 66 -2.15 22.56 13.70
C THR A 66 -3.35 22.79 12.76
N VAL A 67 -4.36 21.93 12.80
CA VAL A 67 -5.63 22.14 12.05
C VAL A 67 -6.32 23.43 12.49
N ALA A 68 -6.45 23.65 13.80
CA ALA A 68 -7.09 24.84 14.35
C ALA A 68 -6.35 26.13 13.95
N VAL A 69 -5.02 26.15 14.07
CA VAL A 69 -4.17 27.29 13.66
C VAL A 69 -4.27 27.54 12.16
N ALA A 70 -4.28 26.49 11.33
CA ALA A 70 -4.44 26.62 9.88
C ALA A 70 -5.77 27.30 9.52
N LEU A 71 -6.86 26.96 10.21
CA LEU A 71 -8.17 27.57 9.98
C LEU A 71 -8.23 29.02 10.47
N VAL A 72 -7.70 29.33 11.65
CA VAL A 72 -7.64 30.70 12.18
C VAL A 72 -6.78 31.60 11.29
N THR A 73 -5.73 31.06 10.69
CA THR A 73 -4.86 31.78 9.72
C THR A 73 -5.41 31.77 8.29
N SER A 74 -6.68 31.39 8.10
CA SER A 74 -7.37 31.36 6.79
C SER A 74 -6.72 30.44 5.74
N ARG A 75 -5.97 29.42 6.16
CA ARG A 75 -5.34 28.40 5.29
C ARG A 75 -6.24 27.17 5.12
N LYS A 76 -7.44 27.37 4.55
CA LYS A 76 -8.48 26.33 4.46
C LYS A 76 -8.05 25.11 3.65
N GLU A 77 -7.36 25.30 2.52
CA GLU A 77 -6.83 24.19 1.71
C GLU A 77 -5.82 23.34 2.48
N PHE A 78 -4.92 23.97 3.25
CA PHE A 78 -3.96 23.24 4.07
C PHE A 78 -4.66 22.48 5.21
N ALA A 79 -5.66 23.08 5.86
CA ALA A 79 -6.46 22.42 6.90
C ALA A 79 -7.27 21.23 6.34
N GLY A 80 -7.93 21.40 5.19
CA GLY A 80 -8.63 20.32 4.50
C GLY A 80 -7.67 19.22 4.06
N GLY A 81 -6.47 19.58 3.59
CA GLY A 81 -5.37 18.65 3.32
C GLY A 81 -4.97 17.85 4.56
N LEU A 82 -4.67 18.52 5.68
CA LEU A 82 -4.29 17.88 6.96
C LEU A 82 -5.31 16.85 7.43
N LEU A 83 -6.58 17.23 7.41
CA LEU A 83 -7.69 16.37 7.81
C LEU A 83 -7.81 15.18 6.84
N SER A 84 -7.91 15.44 5.54
CA SER A 84 -8.11 14.40 4.52
C SER A 84 -6.94 13.42 4.40
N GLY A 85 -5.70 13.89 4.50
CA GLY A 85 -4.51 13.03 4.45
C GLY A 85 -4.34 12.13 5.68
N ALA A 86 -4.76 12.58 6.86
CA ALA A 86 -4.68 11.79 8.09
C ALA A 86 -5.75 10.68 8.16
N SER A 87 -6.93 10.91 7.58
CA SER A 87 -8.10 10.02 7.64
C SER A 87 -7.81 8.53 7.40
N PRO A 88 -7.25 8.11 6.25
CA PRO A 88 -7.08 6.69 5.97
C PRO A 88 -6.08 6.01 6.92
N VAL A 89 -5.12 6.75 7.49
CA VAL A 89 -4.23 6.23 8.54
C VAL A 89 -4.99 6.00 9.84
N TRP A 90 -5.88 6.92 10.24
CA TRP A 90 -6.76 6.75 11.41
C TRP A 90 -7.70 5.55 11.27
N PHE A 91 -8.23 5.27 10.08
CA PHE A 91 -9.00 4.04 9.85
C PHE A 91 -8.15 2.78 10.01
N GLY A 92 -6.89 2.80 9.56
CA GLY A 92 -5.96 1.70 9.83
C GLY A 92 -5.70 1.50 11.31
N LEU A 93 -5.58 2.60 12.07
CA LEU A 93 -5.44 2.57 13.53
C LEU A 93 -6.70 2.04 14.24
N ALA A 94 -7.89 2.39 13.77
CA ALA A 94 -9.15 1.83 14.27
C ALA A 94 -9.20 0.30 14.07
N VAL A 95 -8.71 -0.22 12.94
CA VAL A 95 -8.61 -1.68 12.73
C VAL A 95 -7.61 -2.32 13.69
N LEU A 96 -6.49 -1.64 14.00
CA LEU A 96 -5.55 -2.07 15.05
C LEU A 96 -6.19 -2.04 16.45
N ASP A 97 -7.10 -1.10 16.73
CA ASP A 97 -7.87 -1.08 17.99
C ASP A 97 -8.86 -2.25 18.07
N ILE A 98 -9.48 -2.66 16.95
CA ILE A 98 -10.32 -3.88 16.92
C ILE A 98 -9.48 -5.12 17.23
N ALA A 99 -8.23 -5.18 16.75
CA ALA A 99 -7.29 -6.23 17.11
C ALA A 99 -7.01 -6.24 18.63
N PHE A 100 -6.81 -5.05 19.22
CA PHE A 100 -6.66 -4.88 20.67
C PHE A 100 -7.89 -5.33 21.46
N LEU A 101 -9.10 -4.99 21.01
CA LEU A 101 -10.35 -5.46 21.65
C LEU A 101 -10.47 -6.98 21.64
N SER A 102 -9.99 -7.63 20.57
CA SER A 102 -10.11 -9.08 20.39
C SER A 102 -9.10 -9.84 21.24
N ASN A 103 -7.86 -9.34 21.31
CA ASN A 103 -6.78 -9.97 22.07
C ASN A 103 -5.80 -8.89 22.59
N PRO A 104 -6.07 -8.31 23.78
CA PRO A 104 -5.27 -7.22 24.32
C PRO A 104 -3.81 -7.60 24.60
N ILE A 105 -3.53 -8.86 24.96
CA ILE A 105 -2.17 -9.30 25.33
C ILE A 105 -1.24 -9.38 24.12
N ASP A 106 -1.73 -9.83 22.95
CA ASP A 106 -0.94 -9.96 21.73
C ASP A 106 -0.86 -8.67 20.89
N ALA A 107 -1.68 -7.67 21.19
CA ALA A 107 -1.81 -6.45 20.39
C ALA A 107 -0.65 -5.45 20.58
N ASN A 108 0.21 -5.64 21.59
CA ASN A 108 1.42 -4.85 21.82
C ASN A 108 1.18 -3.31 21.84
N ARG A 109 0.05 -2.89 22.42
CA ARG A 109 -0.34 -1.47 22.61
C ARG A 109 0.17 -0.95 23.95
N PHE A 110 1.50 -0.84 24.09
CA PHE A 110 2.16 -0.44 25.34
C PHE A 110 1.85 1.00 25.79
N GLU A 111 1.29 1.82 24.89
CA GLU A 111 0.71 3.12 25.21
C GLU A 111 -0.67 3.05 25.87
N LEU A 112 -1.28 1.86 25.92
CA LEU A 112 -2.54 1.59 26.60
C LEU A 112 -2.33 0.65 27.79
N VAL A 113 -1.61 -0.46 27.60
CA VAL A 113 -1.42 -1.48 28.64
C VAL A 113 -0.05 -2.14 28.55
N ARG A 114 0.57 -2.36 29.71
CA ARG A 114 1.72 -3.25 29.87
C ARG A 114 1.29 -4.53 30.59
N PRO A 115 1.27 -5.70 29.93
CA PRO A 115 1.03 -6.97 30.61
C PRO A 115 2.14 -7.25 31.65
N LEU A 116 1.77 -7.67 32.87
CA LEU A 116 2.73 -8.14 33.89
C LEU A 116 2.71 -9.64 34.11
N THR A 117 1.67 -10.31 33.62
CA THR A 117 1.50 -11.76 33.73
C THR A 117 0.94 -12.29 32.43
N ALA A 118 1.12 -13.59 32.17
CA ALA A 118 0.50 -14.26 31.04
C ALA A 118 -1.01 -14.52 31.24
N ALA A 119 -1.62 -13.93 32.29
CA ALA A 119 -3.05 -14.06 32.52
C ALA A 119 -3.85 -13.37 31.40
N PRO A 120 -5.03 -13.89 31.03
CA PRO A 120 -5.88 -13.27 30.03
C PRO A 120 -6.20 -11.81 30.38
N LEU A 121 -6.08 -10.92 29.40
CA LEU A 121 -6.51 -9.53 29.48
C LEU A 121 -7.81 -9.36 28.72
N HIS A 122 -8.76 -8.65 29.32
CA HIS A 122 -10.02 -8.25 28.70
C HIS A 122 -10.00 -6.76 28.37
N PRO A 123 -10.62 -6.33 27.26
CA PRO A 123 -10.74 -4.92 26.94
C PRO A 123 -11.58 -4.19 27.99
N GLY A 124 -11.10 -3.04 28.47
CA GLY A 124 -11.85 -2.14 29.33
C GLY A 124 -12.35 -0.89 28.58
N ALA A 125 -12.90 0.09 29.30
CA ALA A 125 -13.55 1.26 28.69
C ALA A 125 -12.59 2.06 27.78
N GLY A 126 -11.33 2.21 28.17
CA GLY A 126 -10.30 2.88 27.40
C GLY A 126 -10.09 2.28 26.00
N ALA A 127 -10.26 0.97 25.84
CA ALA A 127 -10.16 0.31 24.53
C ALA A 127 -11.27 0.77 23.56
N PHE A 128 -12.48 0.97 24.07
CA PHE A 128 -13.60 1.46 23.27
C PHE A 128 -13.47 2.95 22.98
N LEU A 129 -12.93 3.74 23.92
CA LEU A 129 -12.69 5.17 23.72
C LEU A 129 -11.64 5.41 22.62
N VAL A 130 -10.52 4.69 22.62
CA VAL A 130 -9.50 4.86 21.56
C VAL A 130 -10.05 4.46 20.19
N LEU A 131 -10.81 3.37 20.10
CA LEU A 131 -11.47 2.95 18.86
C LEU A 131 -12.44 4.03 18.35
N ALA A 132 -13.35 4.50 19.21
CA ALA A 132 -14.30 5.55 18.85
C ALA A 132 -13.57 6.84 18.45
N GLY A 133 -12.48 7.16 19.14
CA GLY A 133 -11.61 8.29 18.85
C GLY A 133 -11.01 8.23 17.45
N HIS A 134 -10.36 7.13 17.09
CA HIS A 134 -9.79 6.94 15.74
C HIS A 134 -10.85 6.89 14.63
N VAL A 135 -12.02 6.30 14.89
CA VAL A 135 -13.15 6.33 13.94
C VAL A 135 -13.61 7.77 13.68
N LEU A 136 -13.81 8.57 14.74
CA LEU A 136 -14.22 9.97 14.60
C LEU A 136 -13.14 10.82 13.91
N LEU A 137 -11.86 10.56 14.16
CA LEU A 137 -10.75 11.22 13.45
C LEU A 137 -10.72 10.85 11.97
N GLY A 138 -10.98 9.58 11.63
CA GLY A 138 -11.17 9.14 10.24
C GLY A 138 -12.34 9.86 9.56
N CYS A 139 -13.51 9.88 10.21
CA CYS A 139 -14.69 10.59 9.71
C CYS A 139 -14.45 12.10 9.55
N SER A 140 -13.74 12.73 10.49
CA SER A 140 -13.34 14.14 10.42
C SER A 140 -12.55 14.44 9.15
N GLY A 141 -11.62 13.56 8.77
CA GLY A 141 -10.83 13.74 7.57
C GLY A 141 -11.59 13.48 6.26
N LEU A 142 -12.53 12.52 6.24
CA LEU A 142 -13.48 12.37 5.12
C LEU A 142 -14.28 13.66 4.91
N LEU A 143 -14.79 14.27 5.98
CA LEU A 143 -15.48 15.57 5.91
C LEU A 143 -14.54 16.70 5.48
N GLY A 144 -13.27 16.65 5.89
CA GLY A 144 -12.21 17.56 5.43
C GLY A 144 -12.00 17.54 3.91
N SER A 145 -12.18 16.39 3.25
CA SER A 145 -12.12 16.29 1.79
C SER A 145 -13.27 17.06 1.10
N LEU A 146 -14.44 17.14 1.74
CA LEU A 146 -15.57 17.94 1.24
C LEU A 146 -15.29 19.44 1.34
N MET A 147 -14.52 19.88 2.34
CA MET A 147 -14.07 21.28 2.46
C MET A 147 -13.19 21.68 1.28
N LEU A 148 -12.31 20.77 0.82
CA LEU A 148 -11.48 21.00 -0.36
C LEU A 148 -12.32 21.13 -1.62
N ARG A 149 -13.32 20.25 -1.81
CA ARG A 149 -14.23 20.29 -2.96
C ARG A 149 -15.02 21.61 -3.06
N SER A 150 -15.56 22.09 -1.94
CA SER A 150 -16.29 23.37 -1.92
C SER A 150 -15.43 24.60 -2.22
N SER A 151 -14.11 24.46 -2.22
CA SER A 151 -13.17 25.53 -2.56
C SER A 151 -12.81 25.54 -4.06
N ASP A 152 -13.15 24.48 -4.80
CA ASP A 152 -12.69 24.20 -6.17
C ASP A 152 -13.73 24.55 -7.27
N ASP A 153 -14.91 25.07 -6.89
CA ASP A 153 -16.05 25.39 -7.78
C ASP A 153 -15.78 26.54 -8.80
N GLY A 154 -14.52 26.96 -9.00
CA GLY A 154 -14.18 28.12 -9.85
C GLY A 154 -12.96 28.03 -10.76
N ALA A 155 -12.16 26.96 -10.77
CA ALA A 155 -10.88 26.99 -11.49
C ALA A 155 -10.35 25.63 -12.01
N ALA A 156 -11.23 24.67 -12.31
CA ALA A 156 -10.80 23.43 -12.98
C ALA A 156 -10.52 23.69 -14.47
N ASP A 157 -9.36 24.27 -14.78
CA ASP A 157 -8.75 24.11 -16.09
C ASP A 157 -8.32 22.63 -16.19
N VAL A 158 -9.05 21.86 -16.99
CA VAL A 158 -9.18 20.37 -16.97
C VAL A 158 -7.89 19.63 -17.42
N GLY A 159 -6.74 20.30 -17.43
CA GLY A 159 -5.54 19.84 -18.15
C GLY A 159 -4.39 19.22 -17.36
N SER A 160 -4.24 19.41 -16.04
CA SER A 160 -2.98 18.98 -15.37
C SER A 160 -3.18 18.35 -13.99
N GLY A 161 -3.43 17.04 -13.95
CA GLY A 161 -3.53 16.27 -12.70
C GLY A 161 -2.21 16.06 -11.94
N LEU A 162 -1.24 16.96 -12.07
CA LEU A 162 0.10 16.88 -11.48
C LEU A 162 0.65 18.26 -11.07
N VAL A 163 -0.20 19.27 -10.84
CA VAL A 163 0.26 20.64 -10.50
C VAL A 163 1.24 20.64 -9.33
N ALA A 164 0.90 19.94 -8.24
CA ALA A 164 1.77 19.84 -7.08
C ALA A 164 3.09 19.13 -7.40
N ALA A 165 3.07 17.99 -8.10
CA ALA A 165 4.29 17.26 -8.51
C ALA A 165 5.20 18.11 -9.40
N GLN A 166 4.62 18.77 -10.42
CA GLN A 166 5.36 19.62 -11.35
C GLN A 166 5.98 20.81 -10.62
N GLN A 167 5.28 21.43 -9.68
CA GLN A 167 5.79 22.58 -8.94
C GLN A 167 6.80 22.19 -7.87
N ALA A 168 6.68 21.01 -7.27
CA ALA A 168 7.64 20.48 -6.30
C ALA A 168 9.00 20.12 -6.95
N GLY A 169 8.97 19.74 -8.23
CA GLY A 169 10.15 19.27 -8.95
C GLY A 169 10.46 17.79 -8.69
N PRO A 170 11.22 17.14 -9.60
CA PRO A 170 11.40 15.70 -9.63
C PRO A 170 12.03 15.11 -8.37
N VAL A 171 13.01 15.82 -7.81
CA VAL A 171 13.74 15.40 -6.60
C VAL A 171 12.79 15.35 -5.40
N TRP A 172 11.88 16.32 -5.27
CA TRP A 172 11.07 16.45 -4.07
C TRP A 172 9.95 15.40 -3.99
N TRP A 173 9.23 15.19 -5.11
CA TRP A 173 8.17 14.19 -5.12
C TRP A 173 8.74 12.76 -5.08
N SER A 174 9.87 12.51 -5.76
CA SER A 174 10.53 11.20 -5.66
C SER A 174 11.05 10.93 -4.25
N SER A 175 11.62 11.93 -3.56
CA SER A 175 12.02 11.81 -2.16
C SER A 175 10.84 11.46 -1.27
N ALA A 176 9.69 12.12 -1.42
CA ALA A 176 8.49 11.82 -0.63
C ALA A 176 7.96 10.40 -0.88
N VAL A 177 7.98 9.93 -2.14
CA VAL A 177 7.60 8.55 -2.47
C VAL A 177 8.57 7.55 -1.85
N VAL A 178 9.88 7.80 -1.92
CA VAL A 178 10.91 6.93 -1.32
C VAL A 178 10.74 6.87 0.20
N VAL A 179 10.56 8.02 0.87
CA VAL A 179 10.37 8.06 2.32
C VAL A 179 9.06 7.34 2.72
N ALA A 180 7.98 7.50 1.95
CA ALA A 180 6.74 6.76 2.19
C ALA A 180 6.93 5.24 2.02
N ALA A 181 7.66 4.80 0.98
CA ALA A 181 7.97 3.39 0.77
C ALA A 181 8.84 2.81 1.90
N VAL A 182 9.82 3.57 2.39
CA VAL A 182 10.65 3.21 3.54
C VAL A 182 9.80 3.09 4.82
N ALA A 183 8.89 4.03 5.07
CA ALA A 183 7.96 3.95 6.19
C ALA A 183 7.11 2.67 6.13
N VAL A 184 6.54 2.39 4.95
CA VAL A 184 5.75 1.19 4.68
C VAL A 184 6.56 -0.08 4.97
N GLY A 185 7.75 -0.23 4.39
CA GLY A 185 8.58 -1.40 4.60
C GLY A 185 8.90 -1.63 6.07
N ALA A 186 9.24 -0.57 6.80
CA ALA A 186 9.57 -0.65 8.23
C ALA A 186 8.38 -1.07 9.11
N LEU A 187 7.14 -0.71 8.76
CA LEU A 187 5.94 -1.09 9.52
C LEU A 187 5.70 -2.60 9.58
N PHE A 188 6.25 -3.38 8.65
CA PHE A 188 6.05 -4.83 8.60
C PHE A 188 7.05 -5.64 9.45
N PHE A 189 8.04 -4.99 10.05
CA PHE A 189 8.98 -5.63 10.96
C PHE A 189 8.55 -5.44 12.42
N ALA A 190 9.01 -6.33 13.29
CA ALA A 190 8.74 -6.23 14.72
C ALA A 190 9.33 -4.90 15.27
N PRO A 191 8.53 -4.06 15.95
CA PRO A 191 9.00 -2.78 16.48
C PRO A 191 9.98 -2.92 17.66
N TRP A 192 9.92 -4.04 18.39
CA TRP A 192 10.83 -4.32 19.50
C TRP A 192 11.31 -5.77 19.49
N THR A 193 12.38 -6.00 20.23
CA THR A 193 12.69 -7.29 20.84
C THR A 193 12.42 -7.20 22.34
N SER A 194 11.99 -8.31 22.96
CA SER A 194 11.69 -8.37 24.39
C SER A 194 12.50 -9.49 25.05
N GLY A 195 13.08 -9.18 26.22
CA GLY A 195 13.65 -10.18 27.13
C GLY A 195 12.66 -10.69 28.18
N ASP A 196 11.48 -10.07 28.28
CA ASP A 196 10.42 -10.46 29.21
C ASP A 196 9.56 -11.58 28.59
N PRO A 197 9.45 -12.76 29.23
CA PRO A 197 8.68 -13.90 28.72
C PRO A 197 7.17 -13.65 28.63
N VAL A 198 6.64 -12.62 29.32
CA VAL A 198 5.24 -12.23 29.23
C VAL A 198 4.97 -11.44 27.94
N ILE A 199 5.97 -10.77 27.39
CA ILE A 199 5.84 -9.90 26.23
C ILE A 199 6.35 -10.60 24.98
N VAL A 200 5.41 -11.04 24.14
CA VAL A 200 5.72 -11.68 22.86
C VAL A 200 5.50 -10.68 21.72
N VAL A 201 6.60 -10.14 21.21
CA VAL A 201 6.58 -9.25 20.03
C VAL A 201 6.80 -10.09 18.78
N LYS A 202 5.72 -10.34 18.05
CA LYS A 202 5.75 -11.08 16.78
C LYS A 202 6.03 -10.10 15.63
N PRO A 203 6.75 -10.52 14.56
CA PRO A 203 6.72 -9.78 13.29
C PRO A 203 5.28 -9.71 12.79
N ILE A 204 4.90 -8.63 12.07
CA ILE A 204 3.47 -8.37 11.80
C ILE A 204 2.81 -9.51 11.04
N PHE A 205 3.51 -10.16 10.12
CA PHE A 205 2.97 -11.27 9.34
C PHE A 205 2.73 -12.55 10.15
N ALA A 206 3.24 -12.62 11.39
CA ALA A 206 2.92 -13.68 12.35
C ALA A 206 1.88 -13.21 13.40
N ALA A 207 1.38 -11.98 13.30
CA ALA A 207 0.35 -11.44 14.19
C ALA A 207 -1.05 -11.86 13.74
N ALA A 208 -2.05 -11.59 14.60
CA ALA A 208 -3.45 -11.84 14.28
C ALA A 208 -3.89 -11.06 13.02
N ILE A 209 -4.80 -11.63 12.22
CA ILE A 209 -5.22 -11.07 10.93
C ILE A 209 -5.70 -9.62 11.02
N LEU A 210 -6.34 -9.23 12.13
CA LEU A 210 -6.78 -7.86 12.36
C LEU A 210 -5.60 -6.89 12.53
N ALA A 211 -4.55 -7.30 13.25
CA ALA A 211 -3.35 -6.48 13.42
C ALA A 211 -2.61 -6.28 12.10
N VAL A 212 -2.53 -7.33 11.28
CA VAL A 212 -1.90 -7.22 9.96
C VAL A 212 -2.75 -6.35 9.03
N SER A 213 -4.07 -6.58 9.00
CA SER A 213 -5.00 -5.79 8.18
C SER A 213 -4.92 -4.31 8.52
N GLY A 214 -4.91 -3.93 9.80
CA GLY A 214 -4.75 -2.55 10.21
C GLY A 214 -3.42 -1.94 9.77
N THR A 215 -2.32 -2.70 9.87
CA THR A 215 -1.00 -2.27 9.41
C THR A 215 -0.95 -2.10 7.89
N VAL A 216 -1.56 -3.01 7.13
CA VAL A 216 -1.69 -2.93 5.67
C VAL A 216 -2.50 -1.69 5.28
N VAL A 217 -3.61 -1.40 5.98
CA VAL A 217 -4.41 -0.19 5.73
C VAL A 217 -3.58 1.07 5.98
N VAL A 218 -2.83 1.15 7.08
CA VAL A 218 -1.91 2.28 7.34
C VAL A 218 -0.86 2.41 6.24
N ALA A 219 -0.25 1.30 5.82
CA ALA A 219 0.77 1.29 4.77
C ALA A 219 0.23 1.79 3.42
N LEU A 220 -0.94 1.26 3.00
CA LEU A 220 -1.61 1.69 1.79
C LEU A 220 -2.03 3.16 1.87
N ALA A 221 -2.54 3.60 3.02
CA ALA A 221 -2.92 4.99 3.26
C ALA A 221 -1.75 5.95 2.99
N LEU A 222 -0.54 5.64 3.48
CA LEU A 222 0.64 6.48 3.28
C LEU A 222 0.99 6.65 1.80
N VAL A 223 1.02 5.55 1.04
CA VAL A 223 1.38 5.58 -0.39
C VAL A 223 0.29 6.28 -1.20
N VAL A 224 -0.97 5.93 -0.96
CA VAL A 224 -2.12 6.49 -1.69
C VAL A 224 -2.28 7.98 -1.41
N VAL A 225 -2.20 8.41 -0.14
CA VAL A 225 -2.28 9.83 0.21
C VAL A 225 -1.11 10.61 -0.40
N THR A 226 0.10 10.07 -0.35
CA THR A 226 1.28 10.73 -0.96
C THR A 226 1.08 10.88 -2.47
N ALA A 227 0.61 9.84 -3.16
CA ALA A 227 0.33 9.90 -4.59
C ALA A 227 -0.78 10.91 -4.94
N ILE A 228 -1.90 10.89 -4.21
CA ILE A 228 -3.02 11.83 -4.40
C ILE A 228 -2.59 13.27 -4.11
N ALA A 229 -1.77 13.48 -3.07
CA ALA A 229 -1.24 14.80 -2.75
C ALA A 229 -0.46 15.39 -3.92
N PHE A 230 0.42 14.60 -4.56
CA PHE A 230 1.17 15.06 -5.72
C PHE A 230 0.33 15.19 -7.01
N ALA A 231 -0.80 14.47 -7.09
CA ALA A 231 -1.80 14.65 -8.13
C ALA A 231 -2.72 15.88 -7.90
N SER A 232 -2.65 16.52 -6.73
CA SER A 232 -3.52 17.65 -6.38
C SER A 232 -3.21 18.90 -7.21
N GLY A 233 -4.28 19.64 -7.55
CA GLY A 233 -4.20 20.97 -8.16
C GLY A 233 -3.67 22.06 -7.23
N SER A 234 -3.71 21.84 -5.91
CA SER A 234 -3.31 22.81 -4.89
C SER A 234 -2.08 22.33 -4.09
N VAL A 235 -1.03 23.14 -4.09
CA VAL A 235 0.18 22.89 -3.27
C VAL A 235 -0.12 22.96 -1.77
N PRO A 236 -0.88 23.94 -1.25
CA PRO A 236 -1.31 23.93 0.16
C PRO A 236 -2.08 22.67 0.56
N ALA A 237 -3.00 22.19 -0.28
CA ALA A 237 -3.75 20.96 -0.02
C ALA A 237 -2.83 19.72 -0.02
N ALA A 238 -1.92 19.62 -1.00
CA ALA A 238 -0.91 18.57 -1.07
C ALA A 238 0.01 18.55 0.16
N ALA A 239 0.51 19.72 0.56
CA ALA A 239 1.34 19.88 1.74
C ALA A 239 0.59 19.45 3.02
N GLY A 240 -0.66 19.88 3.16
CA GLY A 240 -1.53 19.48 4.25
C GLY A 240 -1.72 17.96 4.28
N ALA A 241 -2.02 17.34 3.15
CA ALA A 241 -2.25 15.90 3.06
C ALA A 241 -1.03 15.07 3.46
N ILE A 242 0.17 15.45 3.00
CA ILE A 242 1.42 14.77 3.37
C ILE A 242 1.73 14.96 4.87
N VAL A 243 1.58 16.18 5.41
CA VAL A 243 1.79 16.42 6.85
C VAL A 243 0.76 15.65 7.69
N GLY A 244 -0.50 15.62 7.25
CA GLY A 244 -1.58 14.93 7.93
C GLY A 244 -1.33 13.43 8.04
N SER A 245 -0.98 12.76 6.92
CA SER A 245 -0.65 11.33 6.94
C SER A 245 0.61 11.01 7.74
N ALA A 246 1.63 11.88 7.65
CA ALA A 246 2.87 11.74 8.41
C ALA A 246 2.65 11.82 9.92
N VAL A 247 1.86 12.80 10.38
CA VAL A 247 1.56 12.96 11.81
C VAL A 247 0.65 11.83 12.32
N ALA A 248 -0.30 11.37 11.50
CA ALA A 248 -1.09 10.19 11.83
C ALA A 248 -0.21 8.92 11.94
N LEU A 249 0.80 8.75 11.07
CA LEU A 249 1.80 7.68 11.25
C LEU A 249 2.61 7.86 12.53
N LEU A 250 3.06 9.07 12.83
CA LEU A 250 3.80 9.36 14.07
C LEU A 250 2.97 9.06 15.32
N SER A 251 1.64 9.20 15.26
CA SER A 251 0.77 8.80 16.37
C SER A 251 0.78 7.29 16.63
N LEU A 252 1.12 6.47 15.64
CA LEU A 252 1.34 5.03 15.79
C LEU A 252 2.75 4.72 16.30
N VAL A 253 3.78 5.35 15.73
CA VAL A 253 5.17 4.92 15.95
C VAL A 253 5.90 5.66 17.07
N ALA A 254 5.52 6.91 17.37
CA ALA A 254 6.13 7.68 18.45
C ALA A 254 5.80 7.11 19.84
N PRO A 255 4.54 6.71 20.15
CA PRO A 255 4.24 6.02 21.41
C PRO A 255 5.01 4.71 21.53
N ARG A 256 5.23 4.02 20.41
CA ARG A 256 6.02 2.79 20.40
C ARG A 256 7.48 3.02 20.75
N LEU A 257 8.08 4.09 20.20
CA LEU A 257 9.44 4.48 20.58
C LEU A 257 9.51 4.89 22.05
N ALA A 258 8.52 5.63 22.55
CA ALA A 258 8.43 6.00 23.95
C ALA A 258 8.27 4.79 24.90
N ALA A 259 7.59 3.73 24.46
CA ALA A 259 7.47 2.49 25.22
C ALA A 259 8.83 1.78 25.42
N ALA A 260 9.83 2.03 24.56
CA ALA A 260 11.19 1.53 24.75
C ALA A 260 11.94 2.17 25.94
N SER A 261 11.30 3.07 26.70
CA SER A 261 11.76 3.48 28.02
C SER A 261 11.65 2.36 29.06
N ASP A 262 10.81 1.36 28.80
CA ASP A 262 10.80 0.11 29.54
C ASP A 262 12.06 -0.71 29.20
N THR A 263 12.84 -1.04 30.23
CA THR A 263 14.09 -1.82 30.10
C THR A 263 13.88 -3.23 29.51
N ALA A 264 12.65 -3.76 29.55
CA ALA A 264 12.31 -5.03 28.92
C ALA A 264 12.22 -4.96 27.39
N LEU A 265 12.05 -3.76 26.82
CA LEU A 265 11.81 -3.53 25.40
C LEU A 265 13.02 -2.85 24.75
N GLN A 266 13.59 -3.49 23.74
CA GLN A 266 14.64 -2.89 22.92
C GLN A 266 14.08 -2.49 21.55
N PRO A 267 14.20 -1.22 21.13
CA PRO A 267 13.67 -0.76 19.86
C PRO A 267 14.49 -1.35 18.70
N THR A 268 13.83 -1.92 17.71
CA THR A 268 14.53 -2.42 16.52
C THR A 268 14.88 -1.28 15.57
N THR A 269 15.77 -1.54 14.61
CA THR A 269 16.06 -0.62 13.51
C THR A 269 14.80 -0.22 12.75
N ALA A 270 13.84 -1.13 12.60
CA ALA A 270 12.59 -0.85 11.91
C ALA A 270 11.79 0.26 12.60
N LEU A 271 11.69 0.24 13.94
CA LEU A 271 10.98 1.29 14.67
C LEU A 271 11.64 2.67 14.49
N TRP A 272 12.97 2.73 14.56
CA TRP A 272 13.71 3.97 14.28
C TRP A 272 13.49 4.47 12.86
N VAL A 273 13.56 3.58 11.87
CA VAL A 273 13.32 3.92 10.46
C VAL A 273 11.89 4.43 10.27
N SER A 274 10.88 3.81 10.89
CA SER A 274 9.49 4.29 10.80
C SER A 274 9.31 5.69 11.40
N VAL A 275 9.94 5.98 12.55
CA VAL A 275 9.88 7.31 13.19
C VAL A 275 10.57 8.36 12.32
N LEU A 276 11.78 8.07 11.83
CA LEU A 276 12.54 8.97 10.96
C LEU A 276 11.82 9.20 9.64
N ALA A 277 11.18 8.18 9.07
CA ALA A 277 10.41 8.31 7.84
C ALA A 277 9.14 9.14 8.04
N GLY A 278 8.42 8.95 9.17
CA GLY A 278 7.29 9.80 9.54
C GLY A 278 7.70 11.27 9.72
N ALA A 279 8.79 11.53 10.43
CA ALA A 279 9.34 12.88 10.58
C ALA A 279 9.81 13.47 9.24
N GLY A 280 10.44 12.65 8.39
CA GLY A 280 10.87 13.02 7.05
C GLY A 280 9.71 13.42 6.14
N LEU A 281 8.61 12.65 6.13
CA LEU A 281 7.40 13.01 5.38
C LEU A 281 6.79 14.31 5.88
N ALA A 282 6.70 14.50 7.20
CA ALA A 282 6.21 15.76 7.76
C ALA A 282 7.11 16.94 7.34
N GLY A 283 8.44 16.77 7.35
CA GLY A 283 9.40 17.74 6.85
C GLY A 283 9.22 18.06 5.36
N LEU A 284 9.08 17.04 4.52
CA LEU A 284 8.86 17.20 3.08
C LEU A 284 7.54 17.92 2.78
N GLY A 285 6.47 17.60 3.50
CA GLY A 285 5.16 18.25 3.36
C GLY A 285 5.18 19.71 3.84
N THR A 286 5.85 20.01 4.96
CA THR A 286 5.95 21.40 5.48
C THR A 286 6.76 22.33 4.58
N VAL A 287 7.81 21.82 3.94
CA VAL A 287 8.70 22.59 3.06
C VAL A 287 8.17 22.67 1.61
N LEU A 288 7.20 21.82 1.23
CA LEU A 288 6.62 21.76 -0.12
C LEU A 288 6.15 23.14 -0.65
N PRO A 289 5.42 23.99 0.10
CA PRO A 289 5.01 25.31 -0.39
C PRO A 289 6.18 26.25 -0.68
N ILE A 290 7.29 26.12 0.06
CA ILE A 290 8.49 26.95 -0.13
C ILE A 290 9.20 26.53 -1.42
N MET A 291 9.34 25.22 -1.65
CA MET A 291 9.95 24.69 -2.88
C MET A 291 9.13 25.05 -4.11
N ALA A 292 7.81 24.90 -4.04
CA ALA A 292 6.92 25.30 -5.13
C ALA A 292 7.01 26.79 -5.47
N ARG A 293 7.22 27.67 -4.48
CA ARG A 293 7.44 29.11 -4.72
C ARG A 293 8.77 29.36 -5.43
N ARG A 294 9.86 28.76 -4.94
CA ARG A 294 11.19 28.88 -5.58
C ARG A 294 11.17 28.40 -7.03
N SER A 295 10.60 27.24 -7.29
CA SER A 295 10.49 26.70 -8.65
C SER A 295 9.62 27.58 -9.56
N ARG A 296 8.62 28.31 -9.04
CA ARG A 296 7.86 29.29 -9.83
C ARG A 296 8.67 30.55 -10.14
N GLU A 297 9.50 31.01 -9.21
CA GLU A 297 10.38 32.17 -9.39
C GLU A 297 11.47 31.87 -10.44
N ASP A 298 12.13 30.73 -10.33
CA ASP A 298 13.14 30.28 -11.31
C ASP A 298 12.55 30.19 -12.73
N ARG A 299 11.32 29.67 -12.85
CA ARG A 299 10.60 29.57 -14.14
C ARG A 299 10.27 30.92 -14.76
N ARG A 300 10.00 31.95 -13.95
CA ARG A 300 9.72 33.30 -14.45
C ARG A 300 10.97 33.97 -15.01
N GLN A 301 12.16 33.57 -14.54
CA GLN A 301 13.43 34.15 -14.94
C GLN A 301 14.02 33.54 -16.23
N VAL A 302 13.49 32.40 -16.71
CA VAL A 302 13.98 31.72 -17.92
C VAL A 302 12.96 31.88 -19.07
N PRO A 303 13.18 32.81 -20.02
CA PRO A 303 12.33 32.94 -21.20
C PRO A 303 12.36 31.65 -22.03
N GLY A 304 11.19 31.09 -22.35
CA GLY A 304 11.08 29.86 -23.13
C GLY A 304 11.17 28.55 -22.33
N TRP A 305 11.03 28.62 -21.00
CA TRP A 305 10.93 27.43 -20.15
C TRP A 305 9.80 26.50 -20.61
N ARG A 306 10.16 25.45 -21.35
CA ARG A 306 9.31 24.27 -21.52
C ARG A 306 9.60 23.37 -20.33
N VAL A 307 8.56 22.95 -19.61
CA VAL A 307 8.69 21.80 -18.72
C VAL A 307 9.28 20.70 -19.59
N GLU A 308 10.46 20.19 -19.23
CA GLU A 308 11.00 18.98 -19.86
C GLU A 308 10.00 17.87 -19.50
N GLN A 309 8.95 17.73 -20.31
CA GLN A 309 8.05 16.61 -20.25
C GLN A 309 8.95 15.42 -20.53
N TRP A 310 9.20 14.64 -19.48
CA TRP A 310 9.93 13.40 -19.65
C TRP A 310 9.20 12.61 -20.71
N SER A 311 9.88 12.33 -21.81
CA SER A 311 9.26 11.57 -22.88
C SER A 311 8.74 10.27 -22.30
N VAL A 312 7.57 9.84 -22.74
CA VAL A 312 6.97 8.55 -22.36
C VAL A 312 7.99 7.41 -22.45
N GLN A 313 8.90 7.49 -23.43
CA GLN A 313 10.02 6.57 -23.62
C GLN A 313 11.00 6.51 -22.43
N ARG A 314 11.31 7.64 -21.76
CA ARG A 314 12.16 7.64 -20.55
C ARG A 314 11.46 6.89 -19.40
N TRP A 315 10.16 7.08 -19.24
CA TRP A 315 9.39 6.35 -18.22
C TRP A 315 9.35 4.84 -18.49
N HIS A 316 9.16 4.43 -19.74
CA HIS A 316 9.26 3.02 -20.12
C HIS A 316 10.65 2.45 -19.86
N ALA A 317 11.71 3.19 -20.19
CA ALA A 317 13.09 2.76 -19.96
C ALA A 317 13.41 2.58 -18.47
N ILE A 318 13.00 3.53 -17.62
CA ILE A 318 13.21 3.46 -16.17
C ILE A 318 12.41 2.30 -15.55
N ALA A 319 11.15 2.13 -15.96
CA ALA A 319 10.32 1.02 -15.52
C ALA A 319 10.89 -0.34 -15.95
N GLY A 320 11.32 -0.44 -17.21
CA GLY A 320 11.97 -1.63 -17.77
C GLY A 320 13.28 -1.95 -17.07
N ALA A 321 14.15 -0.96 -16.84
CA ALA A 321 15.42 -1.15 -16.12
C ALA A 321 15.18 -1.65 -14.70
N ALA A 322 14.26 -1.03 -13.95
CA ALA A 322 13.89 -1.47 -12.61
C ALA A 322 13.33 -2.91 -12.61
N ALA A 323 12.47 -3.25 -13.57
CA ALA A 323 11.91 -4.60 -13.71
C ALA A 323 12.98 -5.65 -14.06
N VAL A 324 13.94 -5.32 -14.92
CA VAL A 324 15.10 -6.19 -15.21
C VAL A 324 15.95 -6.39 -13.96
N THR A 325 16.28 -5.32 -13.23
CA THR A 325 17.04 -5.41 -11.99
C THR A 325 16.32 -6.29 -10.96
N ALA A 326 15.01 -6.11 -10.79
CA ALA A 326 14.19 -6.94 -9.92
C ALA A 326 14.24 -8.41 -10.33
N ALA A 327 14.01 -8.70 -11.62
CA ALA A 327 14.05 -10.06 -12.15
C ALA A 327 15.42 -10.73 -11.93
N VAL A 328 16.52 -10.01 -12.16
CA VAL A 328 17.88 -10.52 -11.92
C VAL A 328 18.10 -10.84 -10.45
N LEU A 329 17.74 -9.94 -9.54
CA LEU A 329 17.89 -10.15 -8.10
C LEU A 329 17.04 -11.34 -7.60
N ILE A 330 15.80 -11.44 -8.05
CA ILE A 330 14.90 -12.54 -7.70
C ILE A 330 15.43 -13.87 -8.26
N ALA A 331 15.90 -13.88 -9.52
CA ALA A 331 16.48 -15.08 -10.15
C ALA A 331 17.74 -15.53 -9.42
N LEU A 332 18.71 -14.63 -9.19
CA LEU A 332 19.93 -14.95 -8.45
C LEU A 332 19.61 -15.41 -7.02
N GLY A 333 18.69 -14.73 -6.36
CA GLY A 333 18.26 -15.10 -5.02
C GLY A 333 17.60 -16.48 -4.94
N SER A 334 16.84 -16.86 -5.98
CA SER A 334 16.22 -18.19 -6.08
C SER A 334 17.21 -19.32 -6.34
N LEU A 335 18.38 -19.01 -6.90
CA LEU A 335 19.46 -19.98 -7.16
C LEU A 335 20.43 -20.11 -5.98
N LEU A 336 20.39 -19.18 -5.03
CA LEU A 336 21.26 -19.15 -3.85
C LEU A 336 20.53 -19.67 -2.59
N PRO A 337 21.27 -20.12 -1.56
CA PRO A 337 20.66 -20.58 -0.31
C PRO A 337 19.82 -19.47 0.33
N VAL A 338 18.54 -19.75 0.56
CA VAL A 338 17.60 -18.86 1.25
C VAL A 338 17.74 -18.99 2.77
N VAL A 339 17.97 -20.20 3.24
CA VAL A 339 18.22 -20.51 4.65
C VAL A 339 19.68 -20.90 4.81
N HIS A 340 20.32 -20.39 5.86
CA HIS A 340 21.68 -20.76 6.23
C HIS A 340 21.68 -21.48 7.58
N VAL A 341 22.08 -22.74 7.59
CA VAL A 341 22.27 -23.52 8.82
C VAL A 341 23.77 -23.60 9.12
N ALA A 342 24.16 -23.17 10.32
CA ALA A 342 25.55 -23.23 10.76
C ALA A 342 26.02 -24.69 10.83
N ASN A 343 27.23 -24.97 10.33
CA ASN A 343 27.85 -26.31 10.34
C ASN A 343 27.10 -27.42 9.58
N ALA A 344 26.11 -27.09 8.75
CA ALA A 344 25.45 -28.08 7.91
C ALA A 344 26.32 -28.48 6.71
N ALA A 345 26.42 -29.79 6.45
CA ALA A 345 27.15 -30.34 5.30
C ALA A 345 26.53 -29.92 3.95
N ALA A 346 25.22 -29.67 3.91
CA ALA A 346 24.50 -29.10 2.78
C ALA A 346 23.40 -28.17 3.29
N GLN A 347 23.20 -27.05 2.59
CA GLN A 347 22.15 -26.10 2.95
C GLN A 347 20.76 -26.62 2.54
N PRO A 348 19.71 -26.41 3.35
CA PRO A 348 18.36 -26.84 3.02
C PRO A 348 17.87 -26.23 1.70
N PHE A 349 17.34 -27.08 0.82
CA PHE A 349 16.72 -26.64 -0.42
C PHE A 349 15.25 -26.28 -0.19
N ILE A 350 14.82 -25.10 -0.68
CA ILE A 350 13.43 -24.63 -0.59
C ILE A 350 12.76 -24.78 -1.97
N PRO A 351 11.84 -25.75 -2.17
CA PRO A 351 11.23 -25.99 -3.48
C PRO A 351 10.52 -24.78 -4.10
N ALA A 352 9.99 -23.89 -3.26
CA ALA A 352 9.31 -22.67 -3.70
C ALA A 352 10.20 -21.74 -4.55
N CYS A 353 11.53 -21.82 -4.41
CA CYS A 353 12.47 -21.06 -5.24
C CYS A 353 12.32 -21.36 -6.75
N ARG A 354 11.86 -22.55 -7.12
CA ARG A 354 11.62 -22.91 -8.54
C ARG A 354 10.54 -22.03 -9.17
N LEU A 355 9.45 -21.80 -8.44
CA LEU A 355 8.37 -20.91 -8.89
C LEU A 355 8.88 -19.46 -8.98
N THR A 356 9.66 -19.03 -7.99
CA THR A 356 10.30 -17.71 -7.95
C THR A 356 11.19 -17.47 -9.16
N LEU A 357 11.98 -18.47 -9.56
CA LEU A 357 12.82 -18.42 -10.76
C LEU A 357 11.99 -18.27 -12.04
N VAL A 358 10.92 -19.06 -12.19
CA VAL A 358 10.01 -18.97 -13.35
C VAL A 358 9.38 -17.59 -13.45
N ALA A 359 8.88 -17.06 -12.34
CA ALA A 359 8.28 -15.72 -12.29
C ALA A 359 9.31 -14.63 -12.64
N ALA A 360 10.55 -14.75 -12.18
CA ALA A 360 11.64 -13.85 -12.52
C ALA A 360 11.95 -13.88 -14.03
N VAL A 361 11.99 -15.05 -14.65
CA VAL A 361 12.19 -15.19 -16.11
C VAL A 361 11.04 -14.54 -16.88
N VAL A 362 9.79 -14.78 -16.48
CA VAL A 362 8.62 -14.16 -17.11
C VAL A 362 8.66 -12.64 -16.99
N LEU A 363 9.03 -12.11 -15.82
CA LEU A 363 9.21 -10.66 -15.63
C LEU A 363 10.36 -10.12 -16.48
N ALA A 364 11.51 -10.81 -16.54
CA ALA A 364 12.65 -10.41 -17.35
C ALA A 364 12.28 -10.28 -18.83
N ILE A 365 11.52 -11.24 -19.37
CA ILE A 365 11.04 -11.19 -20.75
C ILE A 365 10.19 -9.93 -20.95
N ALA A 366 9.15 -9.70 -20.13
CA ALA A 366 8.31 -8.50 -20.27
C ALA A 366 9.10 -7.19 -20.11
N ALA A 367 10.08 -7.18 -19.20
CA ALA A 367 10.92 -6.02 -18.92
C ALA A 367 11.87 -5.67 -20.08
N VAL A 368 12.43 -6.68 -20.77
CA VAL A 368 13.25 -6.45 -21.97
C VAL A 368 12.42 -5.80 -23.07
N TRP A 369 11.17 -6.23 -23.27
CA TRP A 369 10.29 -5.61 -24.26
C TRP A 369 9.87 -4.19 -23.90
N LEU A 370 9.80 -3.85 -22.61
CA LEU A 370 9.61 -2.47 -22.14
C LEU A 370 10.77 -1.53 -22.50
N LEU A 371 11.99 -2.06 -22.63
CA LEU A 371 13.16 -1.27 -23.04
C LEU A 371 13.18 -0.98 -24.55
N LEU A 372 12.38 -1.71 -25.34
CA LEU A 372 12.25 -1.53 -26.78
C LEU A 372 11.11 -0.57 -27.08
N SER A 373 11.43 0.63 -27.59
CA SER A 373 10.45 1.70 -27.81
C SER A 373 9.27 1.33 -28.71
N GLU A 374 9.49 0.42 -29.66
CA GLU A 374 8.47 -0.05 -30.60
C GLU A 374 7.38 -0.90 -29.91
N PHE A 375 7.75 -1.58 -28.82
CA PHE A 375 6.87 -2.54 -28.15
C PHE A 375 6.42 -2.10 -26.76
N ALA A 376 7.09 -1.10 -26.17
CA ALA A 376 6.85 -0.66 -24.80
C ALA A 376 5.37 -0.32 -24.55
N LEU A 377 4.72 0.39 -25.47
CA LEU A 377 3.29 0.72 -25.37
C LEU A 377 2.36 -0.51 -25.37
N ALA A 378 2.74 -1.57 -26.09
CA ALA A 378 1.97 -2.80 -26.19
C ALA A 378 2.16 -3.69 -24.96
N VAL A 379 3.38 -3.78 -24.44
CA VAL A 379 3.74 -4.71 -23.35
C VAL A 379 3.53 -4.11 -21.95
N ARG A 380 3.60 -2.78 -21.81
CA ARG A 380 3.46 -2.10 -20.50
C ARG A 380 2.26 -2.56 -19.67
N PRO A 381 1.03 -2.65 -20.21
CA PRO A 381 -0.12 -3.07 -19.39
C PRO A 381 0.09 -4.46 -18.77
N ALA A 382 0.67 -5.40 -19.52
CA ALA A 382 0.98 -6.74 -19.02
C ALA A 382 2.08 -6.70 -17.95
N ALA A 383 3.15 -5.94 -18.19
CA ALA A 383 4.29 -5.81 -17.29
C ALA A 383 3.87 -5.36 -15.87
N GLY A 384 2.86 -4.49 -15.75
CA GLY A 384 2.32 -4.07 -14.46
C GLY A 384 1.81 -5.25 -13.63
N VAL A 385 1.08 -6.18 -14.25
CA VAL A 385 0.59 -7.39 -13.58
C VAL A 385 1.73 -8.35 -13.26
N LEU A 386 2.67 -8.51 -14.19
CA LEU A 386 3.79 -9.45 -14.06
C LEU A 386 4.78 -9.04 -12.96
N THR A 387 4.93 -7.74 -12.68
CA THR A 387 5.71 -7.29 -11.50
C THR A 387 5.10 -7.81 -10.20
N MET A 388 3.78 -7.80 -10.04
CA MET A 388 3.14 -8.40 -8.87
C MET A 388 3.12 -9.92 -8.88
N ALA A 389 3.06 -10.58 -10.04
CA ALA A 389 3.24 -12.02 -10.11
C ALA A 389 4.64 -12.44 -9.63
N ALA A 390 5.66 -11.64 -9.93
CA ALA A 390 7.01 -11.83 -9.40
C ALA A 390 7.06 -11.63 -7.88
N VAL A 391 6.46 -10.55 -7.35
CA VAL A 391 6.36 -10.32 -5.89
C VAL A 391 5.63 -11.47 -5.19
N LEU A 392 4.49 -11.92 -5.73
CA LEU A 392 3.75 -13.10 -5.25
C LEU A 392 4.66 -14.32 -5.12
N SER A 393 5.45 -14.60 -6.16
CA SER A 393 6.32 -15.78 -6.19
C SER A 393 7.41 -15.77 -5.11
N CYS A 394 7.75 -14.61 -4.55
CA CYS A 394 8.72 -14.48 -3.46
C CYS A 394 8.16 -14.96 -2.11
N GLY A 395 6.84 -15.09 -1.97
CA GLY A 395 6.19 -15.40 -0.69
C GLY A 395 6.66 -16.71 -0.05
N GLY A 396 6.75 -17.78 -0.83
CA GLY A 396 7.19 -19.09 -0.32
C GLY A 396 8.62 -19.06 0.25
N PRO A 397 9.65 -18.62 -0.51
CA PRO A 397 11.00 -18.51 0.01
C PRO A 397 11.14 -17.55 1.19
N LEU A 398 10.45 -16.40 1.18
CA LEU A 398 10.50 -15.44 2.28
C LEU A 398 9.84 -16.00 3.54
N GLN A 399 8.69 -16.68 3.42
CA GLN A 399 8.05 -17.37 4.53
C GLN A 399 8.99 -18.44 5.12
N ALA A 400 9.64 -19.23 4.27
CA ALA A 400 10.58 -20.25 4.71
C ALA A 400 11.76 -19.64 5.48
N GLY A 401 12.34 -18.54 5.00
CA GLY A 401 13.42 -17.84 5.68
C GLY A 401 13.00 -17.28 7.05
N VAL A 402 11.82 -16.64 7.13
CA VAL A 402 11.30 -16.07 8.38
C VAL A 402 11.01 -17.14 9.42
N VAL A 403 10.41 -18.27 9.01
CA VAL A 403 10.14 -19.40 9.91
C VAL A 403 11.46 -20.05 10.35
N ALA A 404 12.39 -20.27 9.43
CA ALA A 404 13.67 -20.88 9.74
C ALA A 404 14.51 -20.02 10.70
N GLY A 405 14.49 -18.69 10.55
CA GLY A 405 15.22 -17.77 11.43
C GLY A 405 14.73 -17.73 12.88
N GLN A 406 13.63 -18.40 13.20
CA GLN A 406 13.16 -18.59 14.59
C GLN A 406 13.87 -19.76 15.28
N VAL A 407 14.60 -20.59 14.53
CA VAL A 407 15.35 -21.74 15.07
C VAL A 407 16.78 -21.32 15.37
N ALA A 408 17.23 -21.57 16.60
CA ALA A 408 18.59 -21.25 17.02
C ALA A 408 19.63 -21.95 16.11
N GLY A 409 20.64 -21.19 15.66
CA GLY A 409 21.68 -21.69 14.75
C GLY A 409 21.29 -21.68 13.26
N VAL A 410 20.10 -21.15 12.93
CA VAL A 410 19.62 -20.99 11.56
C VAL A 410 19.43 -19.50 11.26
N GLY A 411 20.09 -19.02 10.21
CA GLY A 411 20.07 -17.63 9.77
C GLY A 411 19.56 -17.47 8.34
N PHE A 412 19.51 -16.21 7.90
CA PHE A 412 19.15 -15.87 6.52
C PHE A 412 20.34 -16.11 5.59
N GLY A 413 20.12 -16.87 4.53
CA GLY A 413 21.10 -17.02 3.45
C GLY A 413 21.08 -15.84 2.48
N VAL A 414 22.09 -15.74 1.63
CA VAL A 414 22.22 -14.67 0.62
C VAL A 414 21.00 -14.64 -0.32
N GLY A 415 20.43 -15.81 -0.62
CA GLY A 415 19.22 -15.92 -1.43
C GLY A 415 18.02 -15.19 -0.84
N PHE A 416 17.85 -15.23 0.48
CA PHE A 416 16.78 -14.52 1.17
C PHE A 416 16.91 -13.00 1.02
N VAL A 417 18.12 -12.48 1.18
CA VAL A 417 18.40 -11.04 1.04
C VAL A 417 18.12 -10.57 -0.39
N LEU A 418 18.62 -11.30 -1.38
CA LEU A 418 18.43 -10.96 -2.79
C LEU A 418 16.96 -11.03 -3.22
N ILE A 419 16.22 -12.07 -2.79
CA ILE A 419 14.77 -12.15 -3.04
C ILE A 419 14.04 -10.99 -2.37
N SER A 420 14.40 -10.64 -1.13
CA SER A 420 13.78 -9.53 -0.40
C SER A 420 13.97 -8.20 -1.12
N VAL A 421 15.21 -7.87 -1.50
CA VAL A 421 15.52 -6.65 -2.25
C VAL A 421 14.85 -6.70 -3.62
N GLY A 422 14.93 -7.83 -4.32
CA GLY A 422 14.30 -8.04 -5.62
C GLY A 422 12.79 -7.83 -5.60
N ALA A 423 12.08 -8.31 -4.56
CA ALA A 423 10.65 -8.10 -4.38
C ALA A 423 10.31 -6.61 -4.18
N VAL A 424 11.12 -5.88 -3.40
CA VAL A 424 10.94 -4.42 -3.24
C VAL A 424 11.16 -3.70 -4.56
N VAL A 425 12.24 -4.04 -5.29
CA VAL A 425 12.52 -3.44 -6.61
C VAL A 425 11.42 -3.79 -7.63
N ALA A 426 10.84 -5.00 -7.57
CA ALA A 426 9.70 -5.38 -8.42
C ALA A 426 8.46 -4.54 -8.13
N ALA A 427 8.15 -4.30 -6.85
CA ALA A 427 7.04 -3.43 -6.46
C ALA A 427 7.25 -1.98 -6.94
N VAL A 428 8.47 -1.45 -6.83
CA VAL A 428 8.86 -0.14 -7.37
C VAL A 428 8.73 -0.11 -8.89
N ALA A 429 9.17 -1.17 -9.59
CA ALA A 429 9.02 -1.30 -11.03
C ALA A 429 7.53 -1.29 -11.43
N GLY A 430 6.66 -1.98 -10.70
CA GLY A 430 5.21 -1.93 -10.89
C GLY A 430 4.64 -0.52 -10.76
N ALA A 431 5.08 0.25 -9.76
CA ALA A 431 4.71 1.66 -9.62
C ALA A 431 5.21 2.53 -10.79
N LEU A 432 6.44 2.33 -11.25
CA LEU A 432 7.01 3.01 -12.42
C LEU A 432 6.24 2.67 -13.71
N VAL A 433 5.78 1.43 -13.87
CA VAL A 433 4.90 1.01 -14.97
C VAL A 433 3.56 1.75 -14.93
N CYS A 434 3.02 2.01 -13.73
CA CYS A 434 1.82 2.84 -13.56
C CYS A 434 2.09 4.30 -13.93
N PHE A 435 3.21 4.88 -13.50
CA PHE A 435 3.61 6.25 -13.89
C PHE A 435 3.81 6.39 -15.40
N ALA A 436 4.45 5.40 -16.04
CA ALA A 436 4.56 5.37 -17.50
C ALA A 436 3.18 5.34 -18.18
N GLY A 437 2.21 4.61 -17.60
CA GLY A 437 0.82 4.61 -18.07
C GLY A 437 0.07 5.93 -17.83
N ALA A 438 0.42 6.68 -16.79
CA ALA A 438 -0.12 8.02 -16.55
C ALA A 438 0.44 9.01 -17.58
N ALA A 439 1.76 8.97 -17.85
CA ALA A 439 2.38 9.78 -18.89
C ALA A 439 1.77 9.50 -20.28
N GLU A 440 1.48 8.23 -20.61
CA GLU A 440 0.75 7.85 -21.84
C GLU A 440 -0.66 8.46 -21.97
N ARG A 441 -1.28 8.93 -20.88
CA ARG A 441 -2.62 9.55 -20.89
C ARG A 441 -2.59 11.06 -21.07
N ASP A 442 -1.43 11.69 -20.88
CA ASP A 442 -1.27 13.13 -21.05
C ASP A 442 -1.06 13.49 -22.52
N ASP A 443 -0.51 12.56 -23.32
CA ASP A 443 -0.32 12.72 -24.78
C ASP A 443 -1.57 12.36 -25.61
N VAL A 444 -2.68 12.00 -24.96
CA VAL A 444 -3.87 11.45 -25.59
C VAL A 444 -5.03 12.43 -25.50
N ASP A 445 -5.64 12.73 -26.65
CA ASP A 445 -6.90 13.45 -26.71
C ASP A 445 -8.01 12.69 -25.95
N ARG A 446 -8.60 13.36 -24.96
CA ARG A 446 -9.68 12.86 -24.09
C ARG A 446 -11.07 13.30 -24.55
N SER A 447 -11.18 13.97 -25.69
CA SER A 447 -12.45 14.45 -26.25
C SER A 447 -13.44 13.34 -26.64
N VAL A 448 -12.98 12.08 -26.72
CA VAL A 448 -13.80 10.92 -27.08
C VAL A 448 -13.95 9.99 -25.89
N ASP A 449 -15.19 9.79 -25.46
CA ASP A 449 -15.54 8.84 -24.40
C ASP A 449 -15.29 7.39 -24.83
N VAL A 450 -14.57 6.65 -23.99
CA VAL A 450 -14.42 5.20 -24.15
C VAL A 450 -15.60 4.51 -23.48
N VAL A 451 -16.57 4.06 -24.27
CA VAL A 451 -17.69 3.26 -23.77
C VAL A 451 -17.17 1.90 -23.27
N SER A 452 -17.55 1.51 -22.06
CA SER A 452 -17.18 0.21 -21.47
C SER A 452 -17.84 -0.94 -22.25
N ASP A 453 -17.07 -1.97 -22.60
CA ASP A 453 -17.59 -3.15 -23.29
C ASP A 453 -18.12 -4.18 -22.28
N ARG A 454 -19.40 -4.52 -22.39
CA ARG A 454 -20.06 -5.46 -21.47
C ARG A 454 -19.47 -6.87 -21.53
N ASN A 455 -19.05 -7.34 -22.71
CA ASN A 455 -18.50 -8.70 -22.86
C ASN A 455 -17.11 -8.80 -22.23
N VAL A 456 -16.26 -7.79 -22.46
CA VAL A 456 -14.94 -7.70 -21.81
C VAL A 456 -15.10 -7.59 -20.29
N MET A 457 -16.05 -6.76 -19.83
CA MET A 457 -16.34 -6.61 -18.41
C MET A 457 -16.82 -7.91 -17.77
N MET A 458 -17.76 -8.64 -18.38
CA MET A 458 -18.29 -9.89 -17.84
C MET A 458 -17.23 -11.00 -17.81
N ALA A 459 -16.49 -11.19 -18.91
CA ALA A 459 -15.43 -12.20 -18.98
C ALA A 459 -14.26 -11.86 -18.04
N GLY A 460 -13.86 -10.58 -17.97
CA GLY A 460 -12.85 -10.09 -17.05
C GLY A 460 -13.28 -10.25 -15.59
N ALA A 461 -14.53 -9.92 -15.25
CA ALA A 461 -15.08 -10.11 -13.90
C ALA A 461 -15.13 -11.59 -13.51
N ALA A 462 -15.52 -12.49 -14.42
CA ALA A 462 -15.47 -13.93 -14.18
C ALA A 462 -14.04 -14.40 -13.91
N GLY A 463 -13.06 -13.98 -14.72
CA GLY A 463 -11.64 -14.28 -14.48
C GLY A 463 -11.13 -13.76 -13.14
N ALA A 464 -11.55 -12.54 -12.76
CA ALA A 464 -11.20 -11.95 -11.47
C ALA A 464 -11.77 -12.73 -10.28
N VAL A 465 -13.07 -13.08 -10.32
CA VAL A 465 -13.71 -13.90 -9.27
C VAL A 465 -13.03 -15.27 -9.17
N LEU A 466 -12.80 -15.94 -10.30
CA LEU A 466 -12.13 -17.24 -10.32
C LEU A 466 -10.68 -17.14 -9.81
N SER A 467 -9.97 -16.04 -10.05
CA SER A 467 -8.63 -15.82 -9.51
C SER A 467 -8.65 -15.64 -7.99
N VAL A 468 -9.63 -14.89 -7.47
CA VAL A 468 -9.81 -14.74 -6.02
C VAL A 468 -10.12 -16.08 -5.38
N LEU A 469 -11.00 -16.89 -5.99
CA LEU A 469 -11.29 -18.25 -5.51
C LEU A 469 -10.06 -19.15 -5.60
N ALA A 470 -9.28 -19.06 -6.68
CA ALA A 470 -8.05 -19.82 -6.83
C ALA A 470 -7.03 -19.55 -5.72
N LEU A 471 -6.89 -18.28 -5.31
CA LEU A 471 -6.01 -17.85 -4.24
C LEU A 471 -6.63 -18.07 -2.85
N ALA A 472 -7.96 -18.22 -2.78
CA ALA A 472 -8.67 -18.48 -1.54
C ALA A 472 -8.58 -19.94 -1.06
N PHE A 473 -8.38 -20.87 -1.99
CA PHE A 473 -8.29 -22.30 -1.72
C PHE A 473 -6.87 -22.84 -1.96
N PRO A 474 -6.45 -23.90 -1.26
CA PRO A 474 -5.13 -24.50 -1.48
C PRO A 474 -4.94 -24.92 -2.94
N LEU A 475 -3.78 -24.58 -3.49
CA LEU A 475 -3.39 -24.98 -4.85
C LEU A 475 -3.17 -26.50 -4.94
N PHE A 476 -2.60 -27.09 -3.89
CA PHE A 476 -2.33 -28.51 -3.71
C PHE A 476 -2.27 -28.83 -2.21
N GLY A 477 -2.46 -30.09 -1.85
CA GLY A 477 -2.42 -30.56 -0.46
C GLY A 477 -1.99 -32.02 -0.36
N SER A 478 -2.09 -32.59 0.84
CA SER A 478 -1.83 -34.00 1.10
C SER A 478 -2.71 -34.54 2.23
N ASP A 479 -3.21 -35.76 2.07
CA ASP A 479 -4.00 -36.47 3.09
C ASP A 479 -3.17 -36.78 4.34
N SER A 480 -1.85 -36.84 4.20
CA SER A 480 -0.90 -37.05 5.31
C SER A 480 -0.60 -35.78 6.13
N GLY A 481 -1.20 -34.65 5.74
CA GLY A 481 -1.12 -33.37 6.43
C GLY A 481 -0.25 -32.34 5.71
N GLY A 482 -0.84 -31.17 5.48
CA GLY A 482 -0.17 -29.98 4.94
C GLY A 482 -0.77 -29.52 3.62
N ASP A 483 -1.13 -28.25 3.58
CA ASP A 483 -1.73 -27.59 2.40
C ASP A 483 -0.85 -26.46 1.88
N ALA A 484 -1.01 -26.14 0.59
CA ALA A 484 -0.52 -24.88 0.06
C ALA A 484 -1.24 -23.69 0.72
N ALA A 485 -0.55 -22.56 0.84
CA ALA A 485 -1.10 -21.35 1.42
C ALA A 485 -2.35 -20.87 0.66
N ALA A 486 -3.35 -20.43 1.43
CA ALA A 486 -4.67 -20.05 0.95
C ALA A 486 -5.35 -19.07 1.92
N PHE A 487 -6.25 -18.21 1.42
CA PHE A 487 -6.97 -17.24 2.27
C PHE A 487 -7.82 -17.89 3.36
N THR A 488 -8.33 -19.09 3.12
CA THR A 488 -9.22 -19.80 4.03
C THR A 488 -8.48 -20.44 5.22
N VAL A 489 -7.15 -20.49 5.19
CA VAL A 489 -6.34 -21.13 6.22
C VAL A 489 -5.66 -20.06 7.07
N LEU A 490 -6.08 -19.95 8.34
CA LEU A 490 -5.51 -19.00 9.30
C LEU A 490 -4.56 -19.71 10.28
N PRO A 491 -3.49 -19.04 10.75
CA PRO A 491 -3.07 -17.66 10.44
C PRO A 491 -2.37 -17.54 9.07
N TRP A 492 -2.47 -16.36 8.45
CA TRP A 492 -1.83 -16.07 7.16
C TRP A 492 -0.32 -15.84 7.32
N GLY A 493 0.48 -16.52 6.52
CA GLY A 493 1.91 -16.23 6.32
C GLY A 493 2.17 -15.17 5.24
N TRP A 494 3.44 -14.87 4.99
CA TRP A 494 3.87 -13.96 3.93
C TRP A 494 3.32 -14.34 2.56
N ASP A 495 3.32 -15.64 2.24
CA ASP A 495 2.76 -16.17 1.01
C ASP A 495 1.28 -15.82 0.82
N THR A 496 0.44 -15.99 1.84
CA THR A 496 -0.98 -15.64 1.77
C THR A 496 -1.21 -14.12 1.61
N TRP A 497 -0.40 -13.29 2.28
CA TRP A 497 -0.49 -11.83 2.12
C TRP A 497 -0.11 -11.36 0.71
N LEU A 498 0.93 -11.97 0.12
CA LEU A 498 1.31 -11.65 -1.25
C LEU A 498 0.30 -12.19 -2.27
N GLN A 499 -0.35 -13.34 -2.00
CA GLN A 499 -1.52 -13.82 -2.74
C GLN A 499 -2.67 -12.81 -2.71
N ALA A 500 -2.97 -12.24 -1.54
CA ALA A 500 -4.03 -11.24 -1.39
C ALA A 500 -3.70 -9.96 -2.19
N GLY A 501 -2.45 -9.49 -2.12
CA GLY A 501 -1.99 -8.37 -2.93
C GLY A 501 -2.11 -8.62 -4.44
N PHE A 502 -1.76 -9.82 -4.90
CA PHE A 502 -1.92 -10.21 -6.30
C PHE A 502 -3.39 -10.28 -6.72
N ALA A 503 -4.27 -10.83 -5.87
CA ALA A 503 -5.72 -10.88 -6.12
C ALA A 503 -6.29 -9.47 -6.35
N VAL A 504 -5.92 -8.49 -5.52
CA VAL A 504 -6.34 -7.09 -5.66
C VAL A 504 -5.88 -6.51 -7.00
N VAL A 505 -4.62 -6.75 -7.39
CA VAL A 505 -4.11 -6.28 -8.70
C VAL A 505 -4.89 -6.90 -9.86
N VAL A 506 -5.13 -8.21 -9.83
CA VAL A 506 -5.88 -8.89 -10.89
C VAL A 506 -7.32 -8.36 -11.00
N VAL A 507 -8.01 -8.14 -9.87
CA VAL A 507 -9.35 -7.54 -9.84
C VAL A 507 -9.33 -6.12 -10.41
N ALA A 508 -8.39 -5.28 -9.97
CA ALA A 508 -8.25 -3.92 -10.48
C ALA A 508 -7.96 -3.91 -12.00
N CYS A 509 -7.10 -4.81 -12.47
CA CYS A 509 -6.77 -4.96 -13.88
C CYS A 509 -7.98 -5.41 -14.71
N ALA A 510 -8.79 -6.33 -14.22
CA ALA A 510 -10.02 -6.75 -14.90
C ALA A 510 -11.02 -5.60 -15.06
N VAL A 511 -11.20 -4.78 -14.02
CA VAL A 511 -12.08 -3.60 -14.06
C VAL A 511 -11.52 -2.55 -15.03
N VAL A 512 -10.22 -2.26 -14.95
CA VAL A 512 -9.55 -1.29 -15.82
C VAL A 512 -9.58 -1.73 -17.29
N ALA A 513 -9.45 -3.03 -17.57
CA ALA A 513 -9.44 -3.55 -18.94
C ALA A 513 -10.74 -3.25 -19.71
N ALA A 514 -11.90 -3.29 -19.03
CA ALA A 514 -13.20 -3.02 -19.65
C ALA A 514 -13.35 -1.58 -20.15
N ALA A 515 -12.69 -0.64 -19.46
CA ALA A 515 -12.66 0.79 -19.79
C ALA A 515 -11.40 1.20 -20.60
N ALA A 516 -10.49 0.26 -20.88
CA ALA A 516 -9.27 0.53 -21.61
C ALA A 516 -9.46 0.46 -23.13
N ARG A 517 -8.52 1.06 -23.86
CA ARG A 517 -8.42 0.86 -25.32
C ARG A 517 -8.16 -0.62 -25.64
N PRO A 518 -8.76 -1.18 -26.71
CA PRO A 518 -8.69 -2.60 -27.07
C PRO A 518 -7.31 -3.26 -26.88
N ALA A 519 -6.26 -2.75 -27.54
CA ALA A 519 -4.92 -3.30 -27.44
C ALA A 519 -4.34 -3.27 -26.01
N ARG A 520 -4.60 -2.19 -25.26
CA ARG A 520 -4.14 -2.04 -23.87
C ARG A 520 -4.91 -2.97 -22.92
N GLY A 521 -6.21 -3.13 -23.14
CA GLY A 521 -7.07 -4.06 -22.40
C GLY A 521 -6.66 -5.51 -22.64
N THR A 522 -6.40 -5.88 -23.90
CA THR A 522 -5.91 -7.22 -24.27
C THR A 522 -4.58 -7.53 -23.60
N ALA A 523 -3.60 -6.62 -23.66
CA ALA A 523 -2.31 -6.81 -22.99
C ALA A 523 -2.45 -6.95 -21.46
N LEU A 524 -3.33 -6.15 -20.85
CA LEU A 524 -3.58 -6.20 -19.41
C LEU A 524 -4.18 -7.55 -18.97
N LEU A 525 -5.16 -8.05 -19.73
CA LEU A 525 -5.82 -9.34 -19.49
C LEU A 525 -4.88 -10.52 -19.77
N ALA A 526 -4.04 -10.42 -20.82
CA ALA A 526 -2.97 -11.39 -21.07
C ALA A 526 -1.96 -11.44 -19.91
N GLY A 527 -1.60 -10.28 -19.34
CA GLY A 527 -0.78 -10.21 -18.13
C GLY A 527 -1.42 -10.92 -16.94
N CYS A 528 -2.74 -10.78 -16.75
CA CYS A 528 -3.49 -11.51 -15.71
C CYS A 528 -3.48 -13.04 -15.95
N ALA A 529 -3.70 -13.47 -17.20
CA ALA A 529 -3.64 -14.88 -17.56
C ALA A 529 -2.24 -15.48 -17.31
N ILE A 530 -1.18 -14.78 -17.73
CA ILE A 530 0.21 -15.23 -17.52
C ILE A 530 0.54 -15.25 -16.03
N GLY A 531 0.17 -14.22 -15.27
CA GLY A 531 0.41 -14.18 -13.81
C GLY A 531 -0.30 -15.31 -13.06
N MET A 532 -1.57 -15.60 -13.39
CA MET A 532 -2.28 -16.76 -12.86
C MET A 532 -1.67 -18.10 -13.33
N GLY A 533 -1.15 -18.15 -14.56
CA GLY A 533 -0.41 -19.30 -15.07
C GLY A 533 0.88 -19.57 -14.29
N VAL A 534 1.62 -18.53 -13.91
CA VAL A 534 2.78 -18.63 -13.01
C VAL A 534 2.34 -19.23 -11.67
N TYR A 535 1.28 -18.70 -11.04
CA TYR A 535 0.74 -19.26 -9.81
C TYR A 535 0.36 -20.75 -9.96
N LEU A 536 -0.34 -21.12 -11.04
CA LEU A 536 -0.76 -22.49 -11.32
C LEU A 536 0.42 -23.47 -11.48
N ILE A 537 1.48 -23.07 -12.18
CA ILE A 537 2.71 -23.86 -12.34
C ILE A 537 3.43 -24.09 -10.99
N GLY A 538 3.10 -23.29 -9.97
CA GLY A 538 3.54 -23.53 -8.60
C GLY A 538 3.24 -24.94 -8.09
N TRP A 539 2.14 -25.56 -8.53
CA TRP A 539 1.79 -26.92 -8.11
C TRP A 539 2.85 -27.96 -8.51
N PRO A 540 3.11 -28.25 -9.81
CA PRO A 540 4.09 -29.27 -10.19
C PRO A 540 5.51 -28.93 -9.74
N LEU A 541 5.85 -27.65 -9.53
CA LEU A 541 7.19 -27.24 -9.11
C LEU A 541 7.45 -27.42 -7.61
N THR A 542 6.41 -27.38 -6.78
CA THR A 542 6.56 -27.33 -5.31
C THR A 542 5.88 -28.47 -4.57
N SER A 543 5.04 -29.27 -5.23
CA SER A 543 4.32 -30.40 -4.63
C SER A 543 5.23 -31.49 -4.06
N SER A 544 6.45 -31.64 -4.59
CA SER A 544 7.41 -32.65 -4.14
C SER A 544 7.85 -32.48 -2.68
N ARG A 545 7.45 -31.40 -2.01
CA ARG A 545 7.67 -31.17 -0.58
C ARG A 545 6.69 -31.95 0.32
N MET A 546 5.61 -32.47 -0.24
CA MET A 546 4.57 -33.21 0.49
C MET A 546 4.59 -34.69 0.09
N PRO A 547 4.29 -35.61 1.02
CA PRO A 547 3.99 -37.00 0.67
C PRO A 547 2.69 -37.05 -0.13
N GLU A 548 2.62 -37.85 -1.19
CA GLU A 548 1.37 -38.10 -1.95
C GLU A 548 0.55 -36.83 -2.30
N PRO A 549 1.14 -35.87 -3.05
CA PRO A 549 0.48 -34.59 -3.29
C PRO A 549 -0.76 -34.75 -4.18
N SER A 550 -1.89 -34.18 -3.72
CA SER A 550 -3.15 -34.15 -4.45
C SER A 550 -3.49 -32.75 -4.96
N VAL A 551 -4.35 -32.69 -5.98
CA VAL A 551 -4.80 -31.43 -6.61
C VAL A 551 -5.75 -30.70 -5.66
N GLY A 552 -5.44 -29.46 -5.33
CA GLY A 552 -6.35 -28.61 -4.55
C GLY A 552 -7.40 -27.91 -5.42
N LEU A 553 -8.49 -27.45 -4.81
CA LEU A 553 -9.52 -26.65 -5.49
C LEU A 553 -8.94 -25.37 -6.11
N GLY A 554 -7.88 -24.81 -5.51
CA GLY A 554 -7.20 -23.63 -6.02
C GLY A 554 -6.66 -23.83 -7.44
N ALA A 555 -6.18 -25.03 -7.79
CA ALA A 555 -5.69 -25.34 -9.14
C ALA A 555 -6.82 -25.34 -10.18
N ILE A 556 -7.99 -25.89 -9.83
CA ILE A 556 -9.15 -25.94 -10.72
C ILE A 556 -9.63 -24.52 -11.04
N PHE A 557 -9.76 -23.67 -10.01
CA PHE A 557 -10.14 -22.28 -10.19
C PHE A 557 -9.08 -21.47 -10.94
N ALA A 558 -7.79 -21.74 -10.71
CA ALA A 558 -6.70 -21.08 -11.43
C ALA A 558 -6.73 -21.40 -12.93
N ILE A 559 -6.97 -22.66 -13.32
CA ILE A 559 -7.15 -23.06 -14.73
C ILE A 559 -8.33 -22.30 -15.34
N ALA A 560 -9.48 -22.30 -14.67
CA ALA A 560 -10.67 -21.60 -15.14
C ALA A 560 -10.43 -20.08 -15.26
N ALA A 561 -9.70 -19.48 -14.33
CA ALA A 561 -9.33 -18.06 -14.36
C ALA A 561 -8.44 -17.72 -15.55
N VAL A 562 -7.41 -18.53 -15.83
CA VAL A 562 -6.53 -18.37 -17.00
C VAL A 562 -7.36 -18.39 -18.28
N VAL A 563 -8.25 -19.38 -18.43
CA VAL A 563 -9.14 -19.50 -19.59
C VAL A 563 -10.06 -18.27 -19.72
N ALA A 564 -10.68 -17.83 -18.63
CA ALA A 564 -11.56 -16.66 -18.62
C ALA A 564 -10.83 -15.38 -19.04
N PHE A 565 -9.60 -15.15 -18.57
CA PHE A 565 -8.80 -14.00 -19.00
C PHE A 565 -8.37 -14.06 -20.45
N VAL A 566 -8.03 -15.24 -20.97
CA VAL A 566 -7.75 -15.43 -22.40
C VAL A 566 -8.99 -15.08 -23.24
N ILE A 567 -10.17 -15.56 -22.85
CA ILE A 567 -11.44 -15.23 -23.53
C ILE A 567 -11.70 -13.72 -23.49
N ALA A 568 -11.51 -13.08 -22.33
CA ALA A 568 -11.67 -11.63 -22.18
C ALA A 568 -10.69 -10.84 -23.07
N ALA A 569 -9.44 -11.31 -23.17
CA ALA A 569 -8.41 -10.71 -24.02
C ALA A 569 -8.79 -10.79 -25.52
N VAL A 570 -9.34 -11.94 -25.95
CA VAL A 570 -9.84 -12.14 -27.32
C VAL A 570 -11.04 -11.23 -27.62
N PHE A 571 -11.98 -11.07 -26.68
CA PHE A 571 -13.09 -10.12 -26.87
C PHE A 571 -12.59 -8.68 -26.98
N SER A 572 -11.61 -8.31 -26.14
CA SER A 572 -10.98 -6.98 -26.21
C SER A 572 -10.28 -6.75 -27.55
N GLU A 573 -9.61 -7.75 -28.12
CA GLU A 573 -8.94 -7.63 -29.41
C GLU A 573 -9.93 -7.49 -30.57
N ARG A 574 -11.01 -8.29 -30.58
CA ARG A 574 -12.06 -8.25 -31.62
C ARG A 574 -12.74 -6.89 -31.71
N ARG A 575 -12.83 -6.16 -30.60
CA ARG A 575 -13.30 -4.76 -30.58
C ARG A 575 -12.44 -3.85 -31.49
N SER A 576 -11.13 -4.07 -31.53
CA SER A 576 -10.20 -3.32 -32.36
C SER A 576 -10.47 -3.53 -33.85
N ALA A 577 -10.72 -4.77 -34.27
CA ALA A 577 -11.02 -5.11 -35.66
C ALA A 577 -12.34 -4.50 -36.14
N GLY A 578 -13.38 -4.49 -35.30
CA GLY A 578 -14.70 -3.91 -35.65
C GLY A 578 -14.67 -2.39 -35.90
N SER A 579 -13.85 -1.64 -35.14
CA SER A 579 -13.72 -0.19 -35.32
C SER A 579 -13.03 0.21 -36.63
N VAL A 580 -12.03 -0.56 -37.08
CA VAL A 580 -11.27 -0.29 -38.31
C VAL A 580 -12.17 -0.51 -39.54
N THR A 581 -12.97 -1.57 -39.55
CA THR A 581 -13.87 -1.89 -40.65
C THR A 581 -14.97 -0.84 -40.82
N THR A 582 -15.47 -0.28 -39.71
CA THR A 582 -16.51 0.76 -39.72
C THR A 582 -15.97 2.09 -40.25
N GLN A 583 -14.77 2.51 -39.82
CA GLN A 583 -14.13 3.73 -40.35
C GLN A 583 -13.74 3.61 -41.83
N ALA A 584 -13.28 2.44 -42.27
CA ALA A 584 -12.98 2.17 -43.68
C ALA A 584 -14.24 2.20 -44.57
N ARG A 585 -15.41 1.83 -44.03
CA ARG A 585 -16.70 1.93 -44.72
C ARG A 585 -17.15 3.39 -44.87
N VAL A 586 -17.06 4.18 -43.80
CA VAL A 586 -17.45 5.60 -43.81
C VAL A 586 -16.59 6.41 -44.78
N ARG A 587 -15.27 6.18 -44.81
CA ARG A 587 -14.35 6.83 -45.78
C ARG A 587 -14.54 6.42 -47.23
N ARG A 588 -15.23 5.31 -47.52
CA ARG A 588 -15.56 4.90 -48.90
C ARG A 588 -16.93 5.41 -49.34
N SER A 589 -17.77 5.87 -48.41
CA SER A 589 -19.07 6.47 -48.68
C SER A 589 -19.05 8.00 -48.73
N THR A 590 -17.93 8.62 -48.35
CA THR A 590 -17.59 10.04 -48.57
C THR A 590 -16.62 10.14 -49.73
#